data_AF-A0A0R1LD75-F1
#
_entry.id   AF-A0A0R1LD75-F1
#
_cell.length_a   1.000
_cell.length_b   1.000
_cell.length_c   1.000
_cell.angle_alpha   90.00
_cell.angle_beta   90.00
_cell.angle_gamma   90.00
#
_symmetry.space_group_name_H-M   'P 1'
#
loop_
_entity.id
_entity.type
_entity.pdbx_description
1 polymer ?
#
loop_
_entity_poly.entity_id
_entity_poly.type
_entity_poly.pdbx_seq_one_letter_code
_entity_poly.pdbx_strand_id
1 'polypeptide(L)'
;MVGRMTSARGFTLVEGLLALSIAALLLGLVTGWSPNVLRPLRTDASELYTALAALEQPGRFTLATVQAETLTLVDHQAAKRATHEKLVTLSVDSRGTLKLTNPHNQGYLPLLRHVQKVKFTKTRTKKLVRLKIKQEGQKWQNTLLDLRGPTTAF
;
A
#
# COMPACT_ATOMS: atom_id res chain seq x y z
N MET A 1 43.26 -19.46 -62.98
CA MET A 1 43.52 -18.46 -61.92
C MET A 1 42.29 -17.56 -61.82
N VAL A 2 41.51 -17.70 -60.75
CA VAL A 2 40.28 -16.93 -60.53
C VAL A 2 40.62 -15.79 -59.57
N GLY A 3 40.71 -14.57 -60.09
CA GLY A 3 40.77 -13.36 -59.26
C GLY A 3 39.36 -12.97 -58.84
N ARG A 4 38.93 -13.38 -57.64
CA ARG A 4 37.73 -12.80 -57.00
C ARG A 4 38.07 -11.36 -56.61
N MET A 5 37.55 -10.38 -57.34
CA MET A 5 37.50 -8.99 -56.90
C MET A 5 36.50 -8.89 -55.74
N THR A 6 36.99 -8.87 -54.50
CA THR A 6 36.17 -8.51 -53.34
C THR A 6 35.94 -7.00 -53.37
N SER A 7 34.74 -6.61 -53.82
CA SER A 7 34.25 -5.23 -53.73
C SER A 7 34.13 -4.84 -52.25
N ALA A 8 35.10 -4.12 -51.71
CA ALA A 8 34.97 -3.46 -50.43
C ALA A 8 33.94 -2.33 -50.55
N ARG A 9 32.67 -2.62 -50.25
CA ARG A 9 31.63 -1.59 -50.12
C ARG A 9 31.89 -0.81 -48.83
N GLY A 10 32.20 0.47 -48.98
CA GLY A 10 32.40 1.37 -47.85
C GLY A 10 31.14 1.51 -47.03
N PHE A 11 31.32 1.55 -45.70
CA PHE A 11 30.26 1.71 -44.73
C PHE A 11 29.64 3.11 -44.86
N THR A 12 28.34 3.18 -45.14
CA THR A 12 27.65 4.46 -45.31
C THR A 12 27.25 5.06 -43.95
N LEU A 13 27.15 6.38 -43.88
CA LEU A 13 26.76 7.09 -42.66
C LEU A 13 25.37 6.68 -42.14
N VAL A 14 24.48 6.29 -43.06
CA VAL A 14 23.15 5.75 -42.76
C VAL A 14 23.24 4.37 -42.11
N GLU A 15 24.11 3.48 -42.60
CA GLU A 15 24.33 2.17 -41.98
C GLU A 15 24.92 2.30 -40.57
N GLY A 16 25.76 3.32 -40.33
CA GLY A 16 26.28 3.62 -38.99
C GLY A 16 25.20 4.02 -38.00
N LEU A 17 24.29 4.92 -38.40
CA LEU A 17 23.16 5.32 -37.58
C LEU A 17 22.21 4.16 -37.30
N LEU A 18 21.99 3.29 -38.29
CA LEU A 18 21.16 2.10 -38.14
C LEU A 18 21.79 1.10 -37.15
N ALA A 19 23.08 0.82 -37.31
CA ALA A 19 23.83 -0.06 -36.42
C ALA A 19 23.85 0.47 -34.98
N LEU A 20 24.02 1.78 -34.80
CA LEU A 20 23.99 2.43 -33.48
C LEU A 20 22.61 2.28 -32.81
N SER A 21 21.53 2.43 -33.58
CA SER A 21 20.16 2.30 -33.09
C SER A 21 19.86 0.87 -32.65
N ILE A 22 20.28 -0.12 -33.44
CA ILE A 22 20.15 -1.54 -33.10
C ILE A 22 20.97 -1.88 -31.86
N ALA A 23 22.22 -1.38 -31.78
CA ALA A 23 23.07 -1.58 -30.62
C ALA A 23 22.46 -0.97 -29.35
N ALA A 24 21.86 0.22 -29.43
CA ALA A 24 21.17 0.86 -28.31
C ALA A 24 19.93 0.08 -27.85
N LEU A 25 19.14 -0.45 -28.79
CA LEU A 25 17.99 -1.32 -28.50
C LEU A 25 18.42 -2.64 -27.84
N LEU A 26 19.46 -3.28 -28.37
CA LEU A 26 20.01 -4.51 -27.80
C LEU A 26 20.62 -4.26 -26.41
N LEU A 27 21.35 -3.17 -26.23
CA LEU A 27 21.82 -2.73 -24.92
C LEU A 27 20.65 -2.52 -23.97
N GLY A 28 19.55 -1.90 -24.42
CA GLY A 28 18.38 -1.71 -23.58
C GLY A 28 17.67 -3.00 -23.18
N LEU A 29 17.60 -3.97 -24.09
CA LEU A 29 17.06 -5.31 -23.83
C LEU A 29 17.95 -6.12 -22.89
N VAL A 30 19.27 -6.08 -23.10
CA VAL A 30 20.26 -6.84 -22.31
C VAL A 30 20.49 -6.23 -20.93
N THR A 31 20.59 -4.91 -20.83
CA THR A 31 20.76 -4.21 -19.55
C THR A 31 19.47 -4.11 -18.74
N GLY A 32 18.32 -4.42 -19.37
CA GLY A 32 17.01 -4.32 -18.77
C GLY A 32 16.67 -2.88 -18.44
N TRP A 33 15.81 -2.26 -19.25
CA TRP A 33 15.19 -0.96 -18.92
C TRP A 33 14.19 -1.07 -17.75
N SER A 34 14.66 -1.52 -16.59
CA SER A 34 14.11 -1.24 -15.25
C SER A 34 14.79 -2.13 -14.20
N PRO A 35 15.57 -1.55 -13.26
CA PRO A 35 15.89 -2.24 -12.02
C PRO A 35 14.68 -2.41 -11.08
N ASN A 36 13.53 -1.78 -11.39
CA ASN A 36 12.40 -1.64 -10.46
C ASN A 36 11.17 -2.51 -10.77
N VAL A 37 11.14 -3.29 -11.84
CA VAL A 37 9.91 -4.04 -12.21
C VAL A 37 9.81 -5.40 -11.49
N LEU A 38 10.89 -5.92 -10.91
CA LEU A 38 10.92 -7.30 -10.38
C LEU A 38 11.50 -7.43 -8.96
N ARG A 39 11.66 -6.34 -8.20
CA ARG A 39 11.87 -6.53 -6.76
C ARG A 39 10.52 -6.86 -6.12
N PRO A 40 10.31 -8.08 -5.60
CA PRO A 40 9.13 -8.30 -4.78
C PRO A 40 9.21 -7.31 -3.63
N LEU A 41 8.19 -6.46 -3.51
CA LEU A 41 7.99 -5.64 -2.33
C LEU A 41 8.00 -6.60 -1.14
N ARG A 42 9.09 -6.58 -0.37
CA ARG A 42 9.18 -7.26 0.91
C ARG A 42 8.34 -6.46 1.89
N THR A 43 7.03 -6.62 1.80
CA THR A 43 6.10 -6.22 2.86
C THR A 43 6.42 -7.10 4.06
N ASP A 44 6.83 -6.48 5.16
CA ASP A 44 7.05 -7.17 6.42
C ASP A 44 5.70 -7.41 7.10
N ALA A 45 5.46 -8.64 7.56
CA ALA A 45 4.25 -8.99 8.29
C ALA A 45 4.16 -8.21 9.63
N SER A 46 5.29 -7.73 10.15
CA SER A 46 5.35 -6.92 11.37
C SER A 46 4.63 -5.57 11.24
N GLU A 47 4.61 -4.97 10.04
CA GLU A 47 3.99 -3.66 9.81
C GLU A 47 2.48 -3.66 10.11
N LEU A 48 1.80 -4.77 9.82
CA LEU A 48 0.39 -4.92 10.14
C LEU A 48 0.17 -4.88 11.66
N TYR A 49 1.01 -5.56 12.44
CA TYR A 49 0.90 -5.55 13.90
C TYR A 49 1.19 -4.16 14.48
N THR A 50 2.16 -3.43 13.93
CA THR A 50 2.41 -2.04 14.33
C THR A 50 1.20 -1.14 14.02
N ALA A 51 0.58 -1.31 12.85
CA ALA A 51 -0.63 -0.59 12.47
C ALA A 51 -1.82 -0.92 13.40
N LEU A 52 -1.99 -2.20 13.77
CA LEU A 52 -3.01 -2.63 14.73
C LEU A 52 -2.74 -2.05 16.11
N ALA A 53 -1.51 -2.10 16.61
CA ALA A 53 -1.16 -1.54 17.91
C ALA A 53 -1.45 -0.02 18.01
N ALA A 54 -1.34 0.72 16.89
CA ALA A 54 -1.73 2.12 16.83
C ALA A 54 -3.25 2.34 16.94
N LEU A 55 -4.05 1.38 16.47
CA LEU A 55 -5.52 1.40 16.53
C LEU A 55 -6.08 0.84 17.86
N GLU A 56 -5.39 -0.13 18.45
CA GLU A 56 -5.81 -0.81 19.69
C GLU A 56 -5.34 -0.07 20.95
N GLN A 57 -4.93 1.19 20.82
CA GLN A 57 -4.54 2.02 21.94
C GLN A 57 -5.70 2.09 22.97
N PRO A 58 -5.47 1.61 24.21
CA PRO A 58 -6.51 1.57 25.22
C PRO A 58 -7.12 2.96 25.41
N GLY A 59 -8.43 3.05 25.34
CA GLY A 59 -9.11 4.32 25.57
C GLY A 59 -9.13 5.34 24.45
N ARG A 60 -8.46 5.09 23.32
CA ARG A 60 -8.41 6.07 22.24
C ARG A 60 -9.57 5.94 21.27
N PHE A 61 -9.79 4.75 20.73
CA PHE A 61 -10.79 4.54 19.68
C PHE A 61 -11.93 3.66 20.18
N THR A 62 -13.15 3.99 19.78
CA THR A 62 -14.34 3.14 19.97
C THR A 62 -15.06 2.95 18.65
N LEU A 63 -15.60 1.75 18.44
CA LEU A 63 -16.33 1.44 17.23
C LEU A 63 -17.63 2.27 17.12
N ALA A 64 -17.79 3.01 16.02
CA ALA A 64 -19.05 3.69 15.68
C ALA A 64 -19.84 2.89 14.63
N THR A 65 -19.22 2.57 13.49
CA THR A 65 -19.88 1.89 12.38
C THR A 65 -18.90 1.00 11.63
N VAL A 66 -19.39 -0.17 11.18
CA VAL A 66 -18.64 -1.10 10.32
C VAL A 66 -19.33 -1.18 8.98
N GLN A 67 -18.57 -0.92 7.92
CA GLN A 67 -18.92 -1.16 6.52
C GLN A 67 -17.90 -2.13 5.94
N ALA A 68 -18.12 -2.64 4.72
CA ALA A 68 -17.28 -3.69 4.17
C ALA A 68 -15.82 -3.25 4.01
N GLU A 69 -15.55 -2.05 3.51
CA GLU A 69 -14.19 -1.57 3.19
C GLU A 69 -13.75 -0.38 4.06
N THR A 70 -14.65 0.08 4.92
CA THR A 70 -14.50 1.29 5.73
C THR A 70 -14.95 1.01 7.16
N LEU A 71 -14.25 1.63 8.10
CA LEU A 71 -14.53 1.48 9.52
C LEU A 71 -14.55 2.86 10.18
N THR A 72 -15.68 3.24 10.74
CA THR A 72 -15.83 4.52 11.43
C THR A 72 -15.64 4.32 12.93
N LEU A 73 -14.78 5.14 13.52
CA LEU A 73 -14.40 5.11 14.92
C LEU A 73 -14.68 6.48 15.56
N VAL A 74 -14.93 6.48 16.86
CA VAL A 74 -14.90 7.69 17.69
C VAL A 74 -13.49 7.81 18.28
N ASP A 75 -12.81 8.94 18.04
CA ASP A 75 -11.53 9.26 18.68
C ASP A 75 -11.75 10.10 19.95
N HIS A 76 -11.47 9.49 21.10
CA HIS A 76 -11.63 10.10 22.43
C HIS A 76 -10.44 10.98 22.85
N GLN A 77 -9.28 10.85 22.19
CA GLN A 77 -8.13 11.72 22.49
C GLN A 77 -8.26 13.10 21.86
N ALA A 78 -9.03 13.22 20.77
CA ALA A 78 -9.33 14.51 20.14
C ALA A 78 -10.08 15.47 21.08
N ALA A 79 -10.90 14.94 21.99
CA ALA A 79 -11.70 15.72 22.94
C ALA A 79 -10.88 16.57 23.91
N LYS A 80 -9.60 16.22 24.17
CA LYS A 80 -8.73 17.00 25.08
C LYS A 80 -8.22 18.33 24.49
N ARG A 81 -8.34 18.53 23.17
CA ARG A 81 -7.86 19.76 22.49
C ARG A 81 -8.86 20.39 21.53
N ALA A 82 -9.94 19.70 21.15
CA ALA A 82 -10.92 20.20 20.22
C ALA A 82 -12.33 19.89 20.72
N THR A 83 -13.21 20.87 20.57
CA THR A 83 -14.55 20.97 21.16
C THR A 83 -15.57 19.92 20.68
N HIS A 84 -15.18 18.95 19.85
CA HIS A 84 -16.11 18.00 19.21
C HIS A 84 -15.55 16.58 19.24
N GLU A 85 -16.41 15.62 19.59
CA GLU A 85 -16.20 14.18 19.34
C GLU A 85 -15.82 14.00 17.86
N LYS A 86 -14.60 13.53 17.61
CA LYS A 86 -14.08 13.45 16.24
C LYS A 86 -14.29 12.04 15.72
N LEU A 87 -15.35 11.86 14.94
CA LEU A 87 -15.49 10.67 14.12
C LEU A 87 -14.30 10.59 13.16
N VAL A 88 -13.68 9.43 13.07
CA VAL A 88 -12.59 9.15 12.13
C VAL A 88 -12.93 7.91 11.32
N THR A 89 -12.51 7.91 10.06
CA THR A 89 -12.75 6.83 9.12
C THR A 89 -11.41 6.18 8.77
N LEU A 90 -11.34 4.88 9.03
CA LEU A 90 -10.29 3.98 8.59
C LEU A 90 -10.67 3.42 7.23
N SER A 91 -9.84 3.68 6.22
CA SER A 91 -10.08 3.27 4.82
C SER A 91 -8.78 3.10 4.06
N VAL A 92 -8.82 2.45 2.90
CA VAL A 92 -7.68 2.35 1.98
C VAL A 92 -7.84 3.40 0.89
N ASP A 93 -6.77 4.15 0.60
CA ASP A 93 -6.77 5.13 -0.48
C ASP A 93 -6.40 4.52 -1.85
N SER A 94 -6.48 5.34 -2.89
CA SER A 94 -6.14 4.93 -4.26
C SER A 94 -4.67 4.54 -4.45
N ARG A 95 -3.79 4.87 -3.49
CA ARG A 95 -2.38 4.49 -3.49
C ARG A 95 -2.13 3.20 -2.70
N GLY A 96 -3.18 2.54 -2.21
CA GLY A 96 -3.07 1.34 -1.40
C GLY A 96 -2.55 1.61 0.01
N THR A 97 -2.81 2.79 0.57
CA THR A 97 -2.46 3.11 1.96
C THR A 97 -3.70 3.02 2.84
N LEU A 98 -3.66 2.14 3.85
CA LEU A 98 -4.62 2.13 4.94
C LEU A 98 -4.34 3.34 5.83
N LYS A 99 -5.35 4.18 6.02
CA LYS A 99 -5.23 5.47 6.67
C LYS A 99 -6.43 5.79 7.55
N LEU A 100 -6.20 6.61 8.57
CA LEU A 100 -7.24 7.30 9.33
C LEU A 100 -7.41 8.72 8.79
N THR A 101 -8.66 9.13 8.64
CA THR A 101 -9.06 10.47 8.19
C THR A 101 -10.28 10.95 8.97
N ASN A 102 -10.51 12.26 9.05
CA ASN A 102 -11.75 12.80 9.60
C ASN A 102 -12.94 12.60 8.62
N PRO A 103 -14.18 12.98 8.96
CA PRO A 103 -15.35 12.77 8.09
C PRO A 103 -15.28 13.59 6.79
N HIS A 104 -14.47 14.64 6.76
CA HIS A 104 -14.19 15.48 5.59
C HIS A 104 -12.95 15.04 4.81
N ASN A 105 -12.41 13.84 5.10
CA ASN A 105 -11.20 13.28 4.47
C ASN A 105 -9.91 14.12 4.71
N GLN A 106 -9.87 14.91 5.77
CA GLN A 106 -8.73 15.72 6.22
C GLN A 106 -8.05 15.07 7.45
N GLY A 107 -6.82 15.46 7.76
CA GLY A 107 -6.09 14.95 8.93
C GLY A 107 -5.64 13.50 8.75
N TYR A 108 -4.81 13.29 7.72
CA TYR A 108 -4.29 12.00 7.28
C TYR A 108 -3.29 11.39 8.26
N LEU A 109 -3.59 10.21 8.80
CA LEU A 109 -2.61 9.36 9.50
C LEU A 109 -2.43 8.05 8.71
N PRO A 110 -1.30 7.84 8.04
CA PRO A 110 -1.01 6.58 7.36
C PRO A 110 -0.68 5.49 8.38
N LEU A 111 -1.28 4.32 8.22
CA LEU A 111 -1.06 3.18 9.12
C LEU A 111 -0.31 2.04 8.43
N LEU A 112 -0.68 1.71 7.20
CA LEU A 112 -0.10 0.58 6.47
C LEU A 112 -0.07 0.85 4.98
N ARG A 113 1.02 0.49 4.29
CA ARG A 113 1.19 0.69 2.85
C ARG A 113 1.00 -0.62 2.08
N HIS A 114 0.88 -0.50 0.76
CA HIS A 114 0.77 -1.64 -0.17
C HIS A 114 -0.44 -2.54 0.12
N VAL A 115 -1.51 -1.95 0.66
CA VAL A 115 -2.78 -2.62 0.94
C VAL A 115 -3.59 -2.66 -0.35
N GLN A 116 -3.85 -3.86 -0.86
CA GLN A 116 -4.64 -4.08 -2.06
C GLN A 116 -6.13 -4.11 -1.76
N LYS A 117 -6.51 -4.78 -0.66
CA LYS A 117 -7.92 -4.94 -0.26
C LYS A 117 -8.02 -5.05 1.26
N VAL A 118 -9.12 -4.53 1.78
CA VAL A 118 -9.53 -4.69 3.18
C VAL A 118 -10.97 -5.17 3.23
N LYS A 119 -11.30 -5.93 4.27
CA LYS A 119 -12.66 -6.26 4.62
C LYS A 119 -12.86 -6.21 6.12
N PHE A 120 -13.77 -5.37 6.57
CA PHE A 120 -14.22 -5.33 7.95
C PHE A 120 -15.53 -6.10 8.09
N THR A 121 -15.60 -6.92 9.15
CA THR A 121 -16.83 -7.65 9.49
C THR A 121 -17.09 -7.50 10.97
N LYS A 122 -18.36 -7.20 11.32
CA LYS A 122 -18.80 -7.22 12.72
C LYS A 122 -18.61 -8.61 13.30
N THR A 123 -18.13 -8.69 14.53
CA THR A 123 -18.12 -9.94 15.28
C THR A 123 -19.36 -10.03 16.18
N ARG A 124 -19.54 -11.17 16.87
CA ARG A 124 -20.60 -11.31 17.89
C ARG A 124 -20.42 -10.34 19.06
N THR A 125 -19.16 -9.97 19.35
CA THR A 125 -18.83 -8.99 20.39
C THR A 125 -18.86 -7.59 19.79
N LYS A 126 -19.75 -6.72 20.30
CA LYS A 126 -19.94 -5.36 19.77
C LYS A 126 -18.66 -4.50 19.72
N LYS A 127 -17.65 -4.85 20.50
CA LYS A 127 -16.37 -4.12 20.64
C LYS A 127 -15.21 -4.70 19.84
N LEU A 128 -15.41 -5.84 19.16
CA LEU A 128 -14.40 -6.48 18.33
C LEU A 128 -14.81 -6.47 16.86
N VAL A 129 -13.88 -6.13 15.99
CA VAL A 129 -14.08 -6.14 14.54
C VAL A 129 -13.11 -7.12 13.92
N ARG A 130 -13.59 -7.97 13.01
CA ARG A 130 -12.70 -8.83 12.23
C ARG A 130 -12.19 -8.02 11.04
N LEU A 131 -10.87 -7.92 10.93
CA LEU A 131 -10.19 -7.35 9.79
C LEU A 131 -9.62 -8.48 8.94
N LYS A 132 -10.01 -8.53 7.67
CA LYS A 132 -9.27 -9.29 6.65
C LYS A 132 -8.53 -8.29 5.77
N ILE A 133 -7.24 -8.48 5.59
CA ILE A 133 -6.41 -7.57 4.80
C ILE A 133 -5.55 -8.34 3.82
N LYS A 134 -5.40 -7.80 2.62
CA LYS A 134 -4.49 -8.31 1.60
C LYS A 134 -3.48 -7.23 1.25
N GLN A 135 -2.22 -7.49 1.56
CA GLN A 135 -1.10 -6.68 1.12
C GLN A 135 -0.48 -7.27 -0.15
N GLU A 136 0.19 -6.41 -0.92
CA GLU A 136 0.95 -6.83 -2.09
C GLU A 136 2.02 -7.85 -1.70
N GLY A 137 2.15 -8.90 -2.52
CA GLY A 137 3.10 -10.00 -2.26
C GLY A 137 2.72 -10.95 -1.12
N GLN A 138 1.62 -10.71 -0.41
CA GLN A 138 1.21 -11.50 0.76
C GLN A 138 -0.14 -12.21 0.58
N LYS A 139 -0.32 -13.30 1.32
CA LYS A 139 -1.62 -13.98 1.45
C LYS A 139 -2.59 -13.12 2.26
N TRP A 140 -3.89 -13.43 2.16
CA TRP A 140 -4.89 -12.83 3.05
C TRP A 140 -4.53 -13.06 4.51
N GLN A 141 -4.45 -11.99 5.28
CA GLN A 141 -4.28 -12.03 6.71
C GLN A 141 -5.61 -11.75 7.39
N ASN A 142 -5.91 -12.51 8.44
CA ASN A 142 -7.14 -12.37 9.22
C ASN A 142 -6.75 -12.04 10.65
N THR A 143 -7.24 -10.92 11.15
CA THR A 143 -6.97 -10.46 12.51
C THR A 143 -8.24 -9.95 13.17
N LEU A 144 -8.19 -9.80 14.48
CA LEU A 144 -9.21 -9.13 15.28
C LEU A 144 -8.65 -7.79 15.70
N LEU A 145 -9.51 -6.77 15.60
CA LEU A 145 -9.23 -5.43 16.04
C LEU A 145 -10.04 -5.18 17.32
N ASP A 146 -9.35 -4.90 18.42
CA ASP A 146 -9.96 -4.54 19.68
C ASP A 146 -10.22 -3.03 19.78
N LEU A 147 -11.49 -2.65 19.88
CA LEU A 147 -11.96 -1.26 19.91
C LEU A 147 -12.81 -0.98 21.16
N ARG A 148 -12.45 -1.61 22.29
CA ARG A 148 -13.25 -1.53 23.52
C ARG A 148 -13.39 -0.14 24.15
N GLY A 149 -12.62 0.86 23.69
CA GLY A 149 -12.64 2.21 24.25
C GLY A 149 -11.99 2.26 25.64
N PRO A 150 -12.19 3.34 26.42
CA PRO A 150 -11.55 3.48 27.71
C PRO A 150 -12.10 2.44 28.67
N THR A 151 -11.19 1.71 29.31
CA THR A 151 -11.53 0.85 30.42
C THR A 151 -12.05 1.75 31.53
N THR A 152 -13.37 1.84 31.70
CA THR A 152 -13.93 2.29 32.98
C THR A 152 -13.42 1.30 34.01
N ALA A 153 -12.41 1.71 34.77
CA ALA A 153 -12.06 1.03 36.01
C ALA A 153 -13.33 1.01 36.87
N PHE A 154 -13.74 -0.19 37.27
CA PHE A 154 -14.78 -0.39 38.28
C PHE A 154 -14.22 -0.02 39.65
#